data_AF-A0A2N1HVX8-F1
#
_entry.id   AF-A0A2N1HVX8-F1
#
_cell.length_a   1.000
_cell.length_b   1.000
_cell.length_c   1.000
_cell.angle_alpha   90.00
_cell.angle_beta   90.00
_cell.angle_gamma   90.00
#
_symmetry.space_group_name_H-M   'P 1'
#
loop_
_entity.id
_entity.type
_entity.pdbx_description
1 polymer ?
#
loop_
_entity_poly.entity_id
_entity_poly.type
_entity_poly.pdbx_seq_one_letter_code
_entity_poly.pdbx_strand_id
1 'polypeptide(L)'
;MFVSKTHAQEDAFPERDLLLQNPVKEAPSLKRDTPPIVSLGTDFQNSVLLLNNRFRVDSDVDEVTMVFFRDRGSAPVVLVRPDGSKLFIENDEEDPNVQWYETQTYDMITIKKPMPGPWQAVGQVLEGSKVMVIADIVLDAQPIPRHIYSGEIIKQTAVLKNNGKQVDFSPFRDVVSLTIDFVSNNNPNYENFGLGSRTIARFQDNGEGLDEIAGDGVFTGQFNLSIPSGEWRPTFIIRTPMYNREQINETVILHPNPIFINVNVDETNEADHVIMVDTDGKHIKLDSLLLDGKVTHPNGDTDNVTMTETNDLVKVIKVKNNGFGIYRIKLTAFATTADGREVIINVPEHTFVTIAPPEPEPIPIPTLEPSVNNTSLEPVPRIAMTPEKDTWTATDTVSFIIAINLFILVFGGIGIFLVLNKRKYPNDHVMLRSKLAYFTLMDKLKNFSRSKMKSEADE
;
A
#
# COMPACT_ATOMS: atom_id res chain seq x y z
N MET A 1 78.70 -10.01 -34.52
CA MET A 1 79.83 -10.96 -34.64
C MET A 1 79.23 -12.36 -34.66
N PHE A 2 79.61 -13.14 -35.67
CA PHE A 2 79.23 -14.54 -35.96
C PHE A 2 77.83 -14.84 -36.52
N VAL A 3 77.90 -15.13 -37.83
CA VAL A 3 76.93 -15.74 -38.75
C VAL A 3 77.14 -17.27 -38.73
N SER A 4 76.09 -18.05 -39.05
CA SER A 4 76.18 -19.26 -39.89
C SER A 4 74.81 -19.55 -40.52
N LYS A 5 74.67 -19.28 -41.84
CA LYS A 5 74.64 -20.24 -42.99
C LYS A 5 73.33 -21.04 -43.07
N THR A 6 72.33 -20.64 -43.87
CA THR A 6 72.13 -20.85 -45.33
C THR A 6 72.03 -22.31 -45.74
N HIS A 7 70.88 -22.72 -46.30
CA HIS A 7 70.76 -23.50 -47.54
C HIS A 7 69.38 -23.24 -48.16
N ALA A 8 69.39 -22.84 -49.43
CA ALA A 8 68.25 -22.82 -50.33
C ALA A 8 68.35 -24.07 -51.21
N GLN A 9 67.22 -24.70 -51.57
CA GLN A 9 67.11 -25.38 -52.86
C GLN A 9 65.66 -25.54 -53.31
N GLU A 10 65.48 -25.11 -54.54
CA GLU A 10 64.33 -25.17 -55.45
C GLU A 10 64.18 -26.62 -55.99
N ASP A 11 62.96 -27.08 -56.29
CA ASP A 11 62.60 -27.76 -57.56
C ASP A 11 61.41 -28.73 -57.48
N ALA A 12 60.63 -28.65 -58.56
CA ALA A 12 59.91 -29.72 -59.26
C ALA A 12 58.57 -30.27 -58.71
N PHE A 13 57.51 -29.88 -59.43
CA PHE A 13 56.30 -30.67 -59.66
C PHE A 13 56.63 -32.05 -60.28
N PRO A 14 55.76 -33.05 -60.08
CA PRO A 14 54.99 -33.48 -61.24
C PRO A 14 53.51 -33.75 -60.96
N GLU A 15 52.73 -33.44 -62.00
CA GLU A 15 51.31 -33.71 -62.19
C GLU A 15 51.12 -35.13 -62.79
N ARG A 16 49.89 -35.68 -62.67
CA ARG A 16 49.28 -36.84 -63.37
C ARG A 16 49.46 -38.23 -62.70
N ASP A 17 48.44 -39.07 -62.50
CA ASP A 17 47.23 -39.36 -63.28
C ASP A 17 46.03 -39.68 -62.35
N LEU A 18 44.89 -38.99 -62.52
CA LEU A 18 43.67 -39.44 -63.22
C LEU A 18 42.95 -40.63 -62.58
N LEU A 19 41.72 -40.39 -62.08
CA LEU A 19 40.47 -40.85 -62.71
C LEU A 19 39.25 -40.61 -61.78
N LEU A 20 38.09 -40.37 -62.43
CA LEU A 20 36.70 -40.46 -61.94
C LEU A 20 35.93 -39.16 -61.57
N GLN A 21 35.28 -38.60 -62.60
CA GLN A 21 33.85 -38.26 -62.69
C GLN A 21 33.21 -37.32 -61.63
N ASN A 22 32.90 -36.09 -62.06
CA ASN A 22 31.67 -35.36 -61.71
C ASN A 22 30.47 -36.06 -62.39
N PRO A 23 29.19 -35.99 -61.91
CA PRO A 23 28.53 -34.74 -61.49
C PRO A 23 27.38 -34.84 -60.44
N VAL A 24 26.78 -33.68 -60.16
CA VAL A 24 25.42 -33.43 -59.64
C VAL A 24 25.22 -33.32 -58.11
N LYS A 25 24.90 -32.07 -57.77
CA LYS A 25 24.28 -31.49 -56.58
C LYS A 25 23.06 -32.31 -56.09
N GLU A 26 23.22 -33.05 -55.00
CA GLU A 26 22.09 -33.49 -54.16
C GLU A 26 21.76 -32.41 -53.14
N ALA A 27 20.52 -31.94 -53.17
CA ALA A 27 19.96 -31.03 -52.18
C ALA A 27 19.81 -31.76 -50.83
N PRO A 28 20.22 -31.17 -49.69
CA PRO A 28 19.88 -31.76 -48.40
C PRO A 28 18.38 -31.60 -48.18
N SER A 29 17.72 -32.73 -47.96
CA SER A 29 16.32 -32.86 -47.57
C SER A 29 15.94 -31.89 -46.44
N LEU A 30 14.83 -31.16 -46.61
CA LEU A 30 14.12 -30.44 -45.55
C LEU A 30 13.88 -31.39 -44.36
N LYS A 31 14.68 -31.22 -43.29
CA LYS A 31 14.27 -31.65 -41.96
C LYS A 31 13.01 -30.86 -41.63
N ARG A 32 11.91 -31.57 -41.39
CA ARG A 32 10.70 -30.98 -40.81
C ARG A 32 11.10 -30.39 -39.46
N ASP A 33 11.13 -29.07 -39.38
CA ASP A 33 11.20 -28.32 -38.14
C ASP A 33 9.91 -28.57 -37.35
N THR A 34 9.87 -29.67 -36.60
CA THR A 34 8.92 -29.81 -35.51
C THR A 34 9.62 -29.27 -34.26
N PRO A 35 9.26 -28.06 -33.79
CA PRO A 35 9.90 -27.48 -32.60
C PRO A 35 9.57 -28.32 -31.35
N PRO A 36 10.46 -28.33 -30.34
CA PRO A 36 10.33 -29.20 -29.17
C PRO A 36 9.09 -28.83 -28.35
N ILE A 37 8.24 -29.84 -28.09
CA ILE A 37 7.14 -29.75 -27.12
C ILE A 37 7.75 -29.77 -25.72
N VAL A 38 7.48 -28.74 -24.91
CA VAL A 38 7.97 -28.66 -23.54
C VAL A 38 7.14 -29.60 -22.65
N SER A 39 7.80 -30.59 -22.04
CA SER A 39 7.18 -31.53 -21.07
C SER A 39 7.10 -30.87 -19.69
N LEU A 40 5.95 -30.93 -19.04
CA LEU A 40 5.78 -30.52 -17.65
C LEU A 40 5.92 -31.77 -16.77
N GLY A 41 7.09 -31.97 -16.17
CA GLY A 41 7.33 -33.01 -15.16
C GLY A 41 8.80 -33.16 -14.80
N THR A 42 9.06 -33.46 -13.52
CA THR A 42 10.34 -33.58 -12.76
C THR A 42 11.37 -32.43 -12.88
N ASP A 43 11.61 -31.91 -14.08
CA ASP A 43 12.42 -30.73 -14.36
C ASP A 43 11.54 -29.54 -14.76
N PHE A 44 10.78 -29.06 -13.78
CA PHE A 44 9.87 -27.92 -13.90
C PHE A 44 10.58 -26.64 -14.37
N GLN A 45 10.46 -26.31 -15.65
CA GLN A 45 10.57 -24.93 -16.11
C GLN A 45 9.29 -24.21 -15.68
N ASN A 46 9.37 -23.55 -14.53
CA ASN A 46 8.23 -22.93 -13.83
C ASN A 46 7.59 -21.73 -14.54
N SER A 47 8.03 -21.40 -15.75
CA SER A 47 7.23 -20.69 -16.74
C SER A 47 7.56 -21.28 -18.10
N VAL A 48 6.61 -22.02 -18.69
CA VAL A 48 6.77 -22.45 -20.08
C VAL A 48 6.30 -21.27 -20.93
N LEU A 49 7.22 -20.64 -21.66
CA LEU A 49 6.83 -19.82 -22.80
C LEU A 49 6.02 -20.72 -23.73
N LEU A 50 4.71 -20.51 -23.74
CA LEU A 50 3.78 -21.26 -24.55
C LEU A 50 4.08 -21.00 -26.02
N LEU A 51 4.90 -21.84 -26.63
CA LEU A 51 5.08 -21.86 -28.08
C LEU A 51 3.75 -22.33 -28.71
N ASN A 52 2.97 -21.38 -29.22
CA ASN A 52 1.65 -21.59 -29.80
C ASN A 52 0.60 -22.14 -28.81
N ASN A 53 0.66 -21.73 -27.54
CA ASN A 53 -0.35 -22.12 -26.53
C ASN A 53 -0.46 -23.64 -26.30
N ARG A 54 0.62 -24.40 -26.52
CA ARG A 54 0.69 -25.85 -26.26
C ARG A 54 1.59 -26.16 -25.07
N PHE A 55 1.16 -27.09 -24.23
CA PHE A 55 1.92 -27.57 -23.08
C PHE A 55 1.67 -29.07 -22.89
N ARG A 56 2.49 -29.79 -22.12
CA ARG A 56 2.32 -31.22 -21.90
C ARG A 56 2.32 -31.53 -20.42
N VAL A 57 1.28 -32.18 -19.90
CA VAL A 57 1.18 -32.56 -18.49
C VAL A 57 1.70 -33.98 -18.30
N ASP A 58 2.61 -34.22 -17.36
CA ASP A 58 3.05 -35.57 -16.99
C ASP A 58 2.04 -36.33 -16.13
N SER A 59 2.26 -37.64 -16.04
CA SER A 59 1.36 -38.57 -15.34
C SER A 59 1.41 -38.48 -13.81
N ASP A 60 2.40 -37.81 -13.24
CA ASP A 60 2.62 -37.64 -11.80
C ASP A 60 1.97 -36.36 -11.23
N VAL A 61 1.22 -35.62 -12.07
CA VAL A 61 0.55 -34.38 -11.68
C VAL A 61 -0.84 -34.68 -11.11
N ASP A 62 -1.00 -34.47 -9.80
CA ASP A 62 -2.29 -34.63 -9.12
C ASP A 62 -3.26 -33.46 -9.36
N GLU A 63 -2.74 -32.24 -9.51
CA GLU A 63 -3.51 -31.03 -9.76
C GLU A 63 -2.68 -30.03 -10.57
N VAL A 64 -3.33 -29.34 -11.49
CA VAL A 64 -2.71 -28.26 -12.29
C VAL A 64 -3.58 -27.01 -12.26
N THR A 65 -3.04 -25.90 -11.76
CA THR A 65 -3.64 -24.58 -11.93
C THR A 65 -2.86 -23.78 -12.95
N MET A 66 -3.55 -23.34 -14.01
CA MET A 66 -3.04 -22.56 -15.12
C MET A 66 -3.60 -21.15 -15.07
N VAL A 67 -2.83 -20.16 -15.52
CA VAL A 67 -3.31 -18.79 -15.67
C VAL A 67 -3.04 -18.33 -17.10
N PHE A 68 -4.03 -17.72 -17.74
CA PHE A 68 -3.94 -17.20 -19.09
C PHE A 68 -4.26 -15.71 -19.10
N PHE A 69 -3.25 -14.87 -19.30
CA PHE A 69 -3.44 -13.43 -19.45
C PHE A 69 -4.00 -13.10 -20.84
N ARG A 70 -4.91 -12.15 -20.92
CA ARG A 70 -5.62 -11.81 -22.16
C ARG A 70 -5.99 -10.33 -22.21
N ASP A 71 -6.25 -9.84 -23.41
CA ASP A 71 -6.69 -8.46 -23.60
C ASP A 71 -8.03 -8.21 -22.93
N ARG A 72 -8.21 -6.98 -22.42
CA ARG A 72 -9.40 -6.61 -21.67
C ARG A 72 -10.66 -6.78 -22.52
N GLY A 73 -11.54 -7.68 -22.09
CA GLY A 73 -12.82 -7.95 -22.78
C GLY A 73 -12.73 -8.89 -23.99
N SER A 74 -11.60 -9.56 -24.18
CA SER A 74 -11.47 -10.68 -25.12
C SER A 74 -12.30 -11.90 -24.67
N ALA A 75 -12.55 -12.85 -25.57
CA ALA A 75 -13.27 -14.08 -25.24
C ALA A 75 -12.44 -15.01 -24.32
N PRO A 76 -13.08 -15.82 -23.45
CA PRO A 76 -12.38 -16.78 -22.59
C PRO A 76 -11.54 -17.77 -23.38
N VAL A 77 -10.49 -18.28 -22.74
CA VAL A 77 -9.68 -19.36 -23.31
C VAL A 77 -10.51 -20.64 -23.43
N VAL A 78 -10.18 -21.49 -24.39
CA VAL A 78 -10.70 -22.86 -24.52
C VAL A 78 -9.52 -23.81 -24.41
N LEU A 79 -9.61 -24.82 -23.53
CA LEU A 79 -8.57 -25.84 -23.40
C LEU A 79 -8.93 -27.08 -24.23
N VAL A 80 -8.00 -27.56 -25.04
CA VAL A 80 -8.10 -28.81 -25.78
C VAL A 80 -7.28 -29.86 -25.05
N ARG A 81 -7.94 -30.93 -24.63
CA ARG A 81 -7.35 -32.08 -23.94
C ARG A 81 -6.55 -32.96 -24.92
N PRO A 82 -5.67 -33.85 -24.42
CA PRO A 82 -4.90 -34.79 -25.26
C PRO A 82 -5.74 -35.70 -26.16
N ASP A 83 -6.97 -36.03 -25.75
CA ASP A 83 -7.93 -36.83 -26.52
C ASP A 83 -8.71 -36.01 -27.57
N GLY A 84 -8.48 -34.69 -27.63
CA GLY A 84 -9.15 -33.75 -28.53
C GLY A 84 -10.47 -33.18 -28.00
N SER A 85 -10.94 -33.61 -26.83
CA SER A 85 -12.09 -32.99 -26.16
C SER A 85 -11.76 -31.55 -25.73
N LYS A 86 -12.79 -30.71 -25.62
CA LYS A 86 -12.66 -29.28 -25.32
C LYS A 86 -13.27 -28.97 -23.98
N LEU A 87 -12.57 -28.15 -23.20
CA LEU A 87 -13.06 -27.52 -21.99
C LEU A 87 -13.29 -26.04 -22.24
N PHE A 88 -14.49 -25.62 -21.88
CA PHE A 88 -14.97 -24.25 -21.86
C PHE A 88 -15.26 -23.85 -20.41
N ILE A 89 -15.51 -22.55 -20.19
CA ILE A 89 -15.82 -22.02 -18.88
C ILE A 89 -17.08 -22.67 -18.27
N GLU A 90 -18.07 -23.02 -19.10
CA GLU A 90 -19.31 -23.67 -18.67
C GLU A 90 -19.07 -25.06 -18.04
N ASN A 91 -17.93 -25.69 -18.34
CA ASN A 91 -17.61 -26.99 -17.76
C ASN A 91 -17.32 -26.95 -16.26
N ASP A 92 -17.03 -25.79 -15.66
CA ASP A 92 -16.89 -25.65 -14.19
C ASP A 92 -18.19 -26.03 -13.46
N GLU A 93 -19.35 -25.73 -14.06
CA GLU A 93 -20.64 -26.11 -13.46
C GLU A 93 -20.95 -27.61 -13.61
N GLU A 94 -20.34 -28.29 -14.59
CA GLU A 94 -20.65 -29.66 -14.98
C GLU A 94 -19.64 -30.71 -14.45
N ASP A 95 -18.36 -30.34 -14.32
CA ASP A 95 -17.28 -31.24 -13.91
C ASP A 95 -16.62 -30.73 -12.62
N PRO A 96 -16.84 -31.39 -11.46
CA PRO A 96 -16.28 -30.96 -10.18
C PRO A 96 -14.74 -31.03 -10.11
N ASN A 97 -14.09 -31.63 -11.11
CA ASN A 97 -12.63 -31.67 -11.22
C ASN A 97 -12.05 -30.47 -11.97
N VAL A 98 -12.90 -29.64 -12.59
CA VAL A 98 -12.49 -28.44 -13.31
C VAL A 98 -13.06 -27.25 -12.55
N GLN A 99 -12.23 -26.25 -12.30
CA GLN A 99 -12.66 -24.99 -11.73
C GLN A 99 -12.12 -23.84 -12.58
N TRP A 100 -12.94 -22.85 -12.87
CA TRP A 100 -12.62 -21.78 -13.81
C TRP A 100 -12.95 -20.40 -13.23
N TYR A 101 -11.92 -19.60 -13.00
CA TYR A 101 -12.06 -18.22 -12.53
C TYR A 101 -11.74 -17.24 -13.65
N GLU A 102 -12.77 -16.52 -14.12
CA GLU A 102 -12.65 -15.53 -15.18
C GLU A 102 -12.55 -14.11 -14.61
N THR A 103 -11.60 -13.33 -15.11
CA THR A 103 -11.56 -11.88 -14.94
C THR A 103 -11.51 -11.17 -16.29
N GLN A 104 -11.58 -9.84 -16.28
CA GLN A 104 -11.46 -9.07 -17.53
C GLN A 104 -10.09 -9.19 -18.19
N THR A 105 -9.04 -9.59 -17.46
CA THR A 105 -7.63 -9.53 -17.92
C THR A 105 -6.91 -10.87 -17.84
N TYR A 106 -7.48 -11.86 -17.16
CA TYR A 106 -6.93 -13.21 -17.10
C TYR A 106 -7.99 -14.26 -16.78
N ASP A 107 -7.72 -15.49 -17.20
CA ASP A 107 -8.46 -16.70 -16.81
C ASP A 107 -7.56 -17.58 -15.96
N MET A 108 -8.09 -18.13 -14.86
CA MET A 108 -7.37 -19.09 -14.03
C MET A 108 -8.16 -20.39 -13.95
N ILE A 109 -7.52 -21.50 -14.32
CA ILE A 109 -8.17 -22.79 -14.53
C ILE A 109 -7.45 -23.83 -13.70
N THR A 110 -8.15 -24.49 -12.78
CA THR A 110 -7.64 -25.61 -12.00
C THR A 110 -8.27 -26.90 -12.49
N ILE A 111 -7.45 -27.92 -12.75
CA ILE A 111 -7.90 -29.27 -13.13
C ILE A 111 -7.29 -30.29 -12.18
N LYS A 112 -8.15 -31.04 -11.49
CA LYS A 112 -7.74 -32.18 -10.64
C LYS A 112 -7.60 -33.43 -11.49
N LYS A 113 -6.51 -34.17 -11.26
CA LYS A 113 -6.11 -35.37 -12.03
C LYS A 113 -6.19 -35.13 -13.55
N PRO A 114 -5.44 -34.13 -14.07
CA PRO A 114 -5.46 -33.81 -15.49
C PRO A 114 -5.05 -35.03 -16.34
N MET A 115 -5.67 -35.17 -17.52
CA MET A 115 -5.27 -36.19 -18.49
C MET A 115 -3.79 -35.99 -18.88
N PRO A 116 -2.91 -37.01 -18.72
CA PRO A 116 -1.52 -36.89 -19.12
C PRO A 116 -1.39 -36.75 -20.64
N GLY A 117 -0.46 -35.92 -21.11
CA GLY A 117 -0.20 -35.71 -22.53
C GLY A 117 -0.24 -34.25 -22.97
N PRO A 118 -0.29 -33.99 -24.30
CA PRO A 118 -0.27 -32.64 -24.85
C PRO A 118 -1.64 -31.95 -24.75
N TRP A 119 -1.65 -30.76 -24.17
CA TRP A 119 -2.77 -29.85 -24.08
C TRP A 119 -2.55 -28.63 -24.96
N GLN A 120 -3.64 -28.00 -25.39
CA GLN A 120 -3.58 -26.75 -26.16
C GLN A 120 -4.61 -25.75 -25.64
N ALA A 121 -4.18 -24.54 -25.31
CA ALA A 121 -5.04 -23.40 -25.08
C ALA A 121 -5.35 -22.68 -26.41
N VAL A 122 -6.61 -22.33 -26.62
CA VAL A 122 -7.10 -21.63 -27.81
C VAL A 122 -7.84 -20.39 -27.35
N GLY A 123 -7.41 -19.21 -27.80
CA GLY A 123 -8.00 -17.92 -27.43
C GLY A 123 -7.15 -16.76 -27.93
N GLN A 124 -7.64 -15.53 -27.75
CA GLN A 124 -6.83 -14.31 -27.92
C GLN A 124 -5.94 -14.12 -26.69
N VAL A 125 -5.02 -15.05 -26.51
CA VAL A 125 -4.07 -15.07 -25.40
C VAL A 125 -2.90 -14.16 -25.79
N LEU A 126 -2.50 -13.25 -24.92
CA LEU A 126 -1.41 -12.30 -25.20
C LEU A 126 -0.08 -13.03 -25.49
N GLU A 127 0.77 -12.43 -26.34
CA GLU A 127 2.17 -12.86 -26.43
C GLU A 127 2.83 -12.69 -25.06
N GLY A 128 3.16 -13.79 -24.40
CA GLY A 128 3.66 -13.79 -23.01
C GLY A 128 2.69 -14.35 -21.97
N SER A 129 1.55 -14.91 -22.37
CA SER A 129 0.68 -15.64 -21.45
C SER A 129 1.40 -16.87 -20.92
N LYS A 130 1.61 -16.88 -19.59
CA LYS A 130 2.40 -17.89 -18.89
C LYS A 130 1.48 -18.88 -18.20
N VAL A 131 1.53 -20.13 -18.64
CA VAL A 131 0.97 -21.23 -17.88
C VAL A 131 1.91 -21.52 -16.72
N MET A 132 1.42 -21.30 -15.50
CA MET A 132 2.02 -21.91 -14.32
C MET A 132 1.38 -23.28 -14.10
N VAL A 133 2.11 -24.21 -13.49
CA VAL A 133 1.55 -25.44 -12.92
C VAL A 133 1.75 -25.34 -11.43
N ILE A 134 0.68 -25.11 -10.69
CA ILE A 134 0.73 -25.00 -9.24
C ILE A 134 0.49 -26.39 -8.65
N ALA A 135 1.54 -26.99 -8.06
CA ALA A 135 1.42 -28.29 -7.38
C ALA A 135 1.66 -28.15 -5.87
N ASP A 136 2.79 -27.55 -5.48
CA ASP A 136 3.16 -27.37 -4.07
C ASP A 136 3.82 -26.01 -3.88
N ILE A 137 3.01 -24.95 -3.86
CA ILE A 137 3.51 -23.60 -3.59
C ILE A 137 3.78 -23.43 -2.11
N VAL A 138 5.01 -23.08 -1.79
CA VAL A 138 5.48 -22.76 -0.46
C VAL A 138 6.07 -21.35 -0.49
N LEU A 139 5.77 -20.56 0.53
CA LEU A 139 6.41 -19.26 0.72
C LEU A 139 7.68 -19.47 1.54
N ASP A 140 8.83 -19.25 0.90
CA ASP A 140 10.10 -19.24 1.59
C ASP A 140 10.44 -17.81 2.01
N ALA A 141 10.13 -17.49 3.27
CA ALA A 141 10.36 -16.19 3.87
C ALA A 141 11.59 -16.23 4.78
N GLN A 142 12.31 -15.11 4.90
CA GLN A 142 13.38 -14.99 5.89
C GLN A 142 12.84 -15.24 7.31
N PRO A 143 13.64 -15.78 8.24
CA PRO A 143 13.20 -15.99 9.61
C PRO A 143 12.91 -14.66 10.31
N ILE A 144 11.80 -14.61 11.05
CA ILE A 144 11.43 -13.44 11.87
C ILE A 144 12.22 -13.52 13.19
N PRO A 145 12.82 -12.42 13.67
CA PRO A 145 13.48 -12.40 14.98
C PRO A 145 12.53 -12.86 16.10
N ARG A 146 13.04 -13.66 17.04
CA ARG A 146 12.24 -14.15 18.17
C ARG A 146 11.75 -13.03 19.09
N HIS A 147 12.56 -11.97 19.25
CA HIS A 147 12.24 -10.80 20.04
C HIS A 147 12.12 -9.58 19.13
N ILE A 148 10.93 -8.99 19.12
CA ILE A 148 10.56 -7.82 18.34
C ILE A 148 9.86 -6.80 19.24
N TYR A 149 9.83 -5.54 18.84
CA TYR A 149 9.29 -4.45 19.67
C TYR A 149 8.08 -3.78 19.03
N SER A 150 7.15 -3.31 19.86
CA SER A 150 6.01 -2.53 19.39
C SER A 150 6.49 -1.25 18.70
N GLY A 151 5.99 -1.02 17.48
CA GLY A 151 6.43 0.09 16.61
C GLY A 151 7.71 -0.17 15.81
N GLU A 152 8.35 -1.33 15.97
CA GLU A 152 9.52 -1.71 15.16
C GLU A 152 9.14 -1.87 13.67
N ILE A 153 9.99 -1.33 12.79
CA ILE A 153 9.85 -1.44 11.33
C ILE A 153 10.78 -2.55 10.84
N ILE A 154 10.20 -3.67 10.43
CA ILE A 154 10.94 -4.81 9.91
C ILE A 154 10.65 -4.94 8.41
N LYS A 155 11.73 -4.91 7.60
CA LYS A 155 11.70 -5.34 6.20
C LYS A 155 11.77 -6.87 6.19
N GLN A 156 10.79 -7.49 5.57
CA GLN A 156 10.72 -8.94 5.43
C GLN A 156 10.62 -9.28 3.95
N THR A 157 11.48 -10.17 3.46
CA THR A 157 11.38 -10.67 2.09
C THR A 157 10.91 -12.12 2.07
N ALA A 158 10.30 -12.50 0.96
CA ALA A 158 9.87 -13.86 0.71
C ALA A 158 9.88 -14.18 -0.79
N VAL A 159 10.21 -15.43 -1.11
CA VAL A 159 10.13 -15.96 -2.47
C VAL A 159 9.15 -17.11 -2.51
N LEU A 160 8.40 -17.22 -3.60
CA LEU A 160 7.52 -18.35 -3.81
C LEU A 160 8.28 -19.49 -4.50
N LYS A 161 8.23 -20.66 -3.87
CA LYS A 161 8.81 -21.90 -4.38
C LYS A 161 7.68 -22.84 -4.79
N ASN A 162 7.89 -23.56 -5.88
CA ASN A 162 7.01 -24.64 -6.30
C ASN A 162 7.83 -25.93 -6.33
N ASN A 163 7.40 -26.94 -5.58
CA ASN A 163 8.12 -28.22 -5.45
C ASN A 163 9.62 -28.02 -5.12
N GLY A 164 9.91 -27.08 -4.21
CA GLY A 164 11.26 -26.73 -3.76
C GLY A 164 12.11 -25.89 -4.72
N LYS A 165 11.70 -25.71 -5.98
CA LYS A 165 12.39 -24.84 -6.96
C LYS A 165 11.80 -23.43 -6.93
N GLN A 166 12.66 -22.41 -6.97
CA GLN A 166 12.20 -21.02 -7.11
C GLN A 166 11.52 -20.84 -8.47
N VAL A 167 10.41 -20.11 -8.47
CA VAL A 167 9.62 -19.82 -9.67
C VAL A 167 9.56 -18.31 -9.84
N ASP A 168 9.65 -17.85 -11.09
CA ASP A 168 9.32 -16.47 -11.41
C ASP A 168 7.80 -16.25 -11.32
N PHE A 169 7.34 -15.79 -10.14
CA PHE A 169 5.95 -15.40 -9.89
C PHE A 169 5.64 -13.96 -10.30
N SER A 170 6.60 -13.20 -10.84
CA SER A 170 6.42 -11.80 -11.22
C SER A 170 5.21 -11.52 -12.13
N PRO A 171 4.90 -12.38 -13.11
CA PRO A 171 3.70 -12.24 -13.95
C PRO A 171 2.38 -12.45 -13.20
N PHE A 172 2.44 -13.10 -12.04
CA PHE A 172 1.28 -13.59 -11.29
C PHE A 172 1.03 -12.79 -10.00
N ARG A 173 1.72 -11.65 -9.82
CA ARG A 173 1.56 -10.79 -8.65
C ARG A 173 0.14 -10.29 -8.46
N ASP A 174 -0.57 -10.08 -9.55
CA ASP A 174 -1.98 -9.66 -9.52
C ASP A 174 -2.92 -10.80 -9.12
N VAL A 175 -2.44 -12.05 -9.16
CA VAL A 175 -3.23 -13.26 -8.86
C VAL A 175 -2.99 -13.75 -7.43
N VAL A 176 -1.78 -13.57 -6.91
CA VAL A 176 -1.37 -14.10 -5.60
C VAL A 176 -1.34 -12.98 -4.55
N SER A 177 -2.19 -13.09 -3.53
CA SER A 177 -2.14 -12.25 -2.34
C SER A 177 -1.33 -12.94 -1.25
N LEU A 178 -0.20 -12.36 -0.89
CA LEU A 178 0.67 -12.81 0.19
C LEU A 178 0.51 -11.90 1.41
N THR A 179 0.11 -12.48 2.53
CA THR A 179 -0.04 -11.75 3.81
C THR A 179 0.59 -12.54 4.94
N ILE A 180 0.98 -11.85 6.00
CA ILE A 180 1.36 -12.48 7.25
C ILE A 180 0.43 -12.00 8.37
N ASP A 181 -0.09 -12.97 9.09
CA ASP A 181 -0.99 -12.78 10.22
C ASP A 181 -0.25 -13.20 11.49
N PHE A 182 -0.37 -12.42 12.57
CA PHE A 182 0.04 -12.82 13.89
C PHE A 182 -1.19 -13.28 14.65
N VAL A 183 -1.19 -14.55 15.06
CA VAL A 183 -2.26 -15.17 15.84
C VAL A 183 -1.85 -15.20 17.30
N SER A 184 -2.68 -14.65 18.19
CA SER A 184 -2.39 -14.69 19.64
C SER A 184 -2.32 -16.12 20.15
N ASN A 185 -1.33 -16.42 20.98
CA ASN A 185 -1.26 -17.70 21.69
C ASN A 185 -2.28 -17.80 22.84
N ASN A 186 -3.07 -16.75 23.10
CA ASN A 186 -4.05 -16.67 24.19
C ASN A 186 -3.47 -17.01 25.56
N ASN A 187 -2.26 -16.53 25.83
CA ASN A 187 -1.61 -16.67 27.12
C ASN A 187 -2.08 -15.52 28.06
N PRO A 188 -2.71 -15.82 29.22
CA PRO A 188 -3.29 -14.81 30.11
C PRO A 188 -2.27 -13.89 30.77
N ASN A 189 -0.98 -14.19 30.68
CA ASN A 189 0.09 -13.35 31.22
C ASN A 189 0.47 -12.17 30.32
N TYR A 190 -0.10 -12.07 29.11
CA TYR A 190 0.21 -11.02 28.15
C TYR A 190 -1.02 -10.21 27.76
N GLU A 191 -0.79 -8.97 27.29
CA GLU A 191 -1.85 -8.04 26.89
C GLU A 191 -2.66 -8.55 25.69
N ASN A 192 -2.08 -9.42 24.87
CA ASN A 192 -2.74 -10.00 23.71
C ASN A 192 -3.70 -11.17 24.05
N PHE A 193 -3.95 -11.44 25.33
CA PHE A 193 -4.92 -12.44 25.76
C PHE A 193 -6.34 -12.14 25.23
N GLY A 194 -6.98 -13.14 24.64
CA GLY A 194 -8.33 -12.99 24.06
C GLY A 194 -8.37 -12.22 22.74
N LEU A 195 -7.20 -11.82 22.20
CA LEU A 195 -7.11 -11.29 20.85
C LEU A 195 -7.07 -12.43 19.83
N GLY A 196 -7.62 -12.19 18.63
CA GLY A 196 -7.60 -13.14 17.53
C GLY A 196 -6.34 -13.02 16.67
N SER A 197 -6.54 -13.01 15.35
CA SER A 197 -5.50 -12.75 14.36
C SER A 197 -5.38 -11.25 14.06
N ARG A 198 -4.17 -10.78 13.75
CA ARG A 198 -3.87 -9.45 13.21
C ARG A 198 -2.98 -9.58 11.98
N THR A 199 -3.40 -9.03 10.85
CA THR A 199 -2.54 -8.93 9.66
C THR A 199 -1.46 -7.88 9.90
N ILE A 200 -0.20 -8.30 9.80
CA ILE A 200 0.98 -7.47 10.11
C ILE A 200 1.58 -6.85 8.86
N ALA A 201 1.59 -7.59 7.76
CA ALA A 201 2.08 -7.09 6.48
C ALA A 201 1.40 -7.79 5.31
N ARG A 202 1.38 -7.06 4.19
CA ARG A 202 1.13 -7.60 2.86
C ARG A 202 2.44 -7.55 2.09
N PHE A 203 2.76 -8.63 1.40
CA PHE A 203 3.95 -8.74 0.60
C PHE A 203 3.63 -8.32 -0.83
N GLN A 204 4.47 -7.46 -1.39
CA GLN A 204 4.32 -6.86 -2.71
C GLN A 204 5.67 -6.88 -3.41
N ASP A 205 5.62 -6.92 -4.74
CA ASP A 205 6.80 -6.88 -5.58
C ASP A 205 6.47 -5.88 -6.69
N ASN A 206 6.60 -4.60 -6.39
CA ASN A 206 6.17 -3.49 -7.23
C ASN A 206 7.21 -2.37 -7.30
N GLY A 207 8.38 -2.55 -6.67
CA GLY A 207 9.45 -1.57 -6.58
C GLY A 207 9.08 -0.32 -5.77
N GLU A 208 8.08 -0.41 -4.88
CA GLU A 208 7.67 0.69 -4.02
C GLU A 208 7.99 0.42 -2.54
N GLY A 209 8.15 1.49 -1.77
CA GLY A 209 8.38 1.38 -0.32
C GLY A 209 9.73 0.74 0.00
N LEU A 210 9.70 -0.44 0.62
CA LEU A 210 10.91 -1.20 0.97
C LEU A 210 11.33 -2.19 -0.13
N ASP A 211 10.55 -2.28 -1.20
CA ASP A 211 10.83 -3.15 -2.34
C ASP A 211 11.78 -2.47 -3.33
N GLU A 212 12.92 -3.10 -3.61
CA GLU A 212 14.02 -2.44 -4.32
C GLU A 212 13.86 -2.50 -5.84
N ILE A 213 13.31 -3.60 -6.36
CA ILE A 213 13.21 -3.85 -7.79
C ILE A 213 11.83 -4.40 -8.09
N ALA A 214 11.03 -3.63 -8.82
CA ALA A 214 9.80 -4.17 -9.40
C ALA A 214 10.17 -5.24 -10.43
N GLY A 215 9.68 -6.45 -10.27
CA GLY A 215 9.76 -7.43 -11.38
C GLY A 215 10.64 -8.64 -11.11
N ASP A 216 11.25 -8.75 -9.93
CA ASP A 216 12.32 -9.71 -9.68
C ASP A 216 11.87 -11.04 -9.03
N GLY A 217 10.62 -11.13 -8.57
CA GLY A 217 10.05 -12.32 -7.94
C GLY A 217 10.36 -12.42 -6.45
N VAL A 218 10.96 -11.39 -5.86
CA VAL A 218 11.17 -11.23 -4.42
C VAL A 218 10.09 -10.34 -3.88
N PHE A 219 9.17 -10.91 -3.12
CA PHE A 219 8.12 -10.13 -2.50
C PHE A 219 8.62 -9.52 -1.19
N THR A 220 8.39 -8.22 -1.03
CA THR A 220 8.78 -7.44 0.14
C THR A 220 7.54 -7.03 0.94
N GLY A 221 7.58 -7.26 2.26
CA GLY A 221 6.57 -6.81 3.21
C GLY A 221 7.18 -5.92 4.29
N GLN A 222 6.53 -4.81 4.59
CA GLN A 222 6.86 -3.96 5.73
C GLN A 222 5.95 -4.30 6.91
N PHE A 223 6.53 -4.73 8.03
CA PHE A 223 5.74 -5.09 9.21
C PHE A 223 5.24 -3.84 9.92
N ASN A 224 3.95 -3.83 10.23
CA ASN A 224 3.36 -2.83 11.12
C ASN A 224 3.09 -3.46 12.50
N LEU A 225 4.04 -3.28 13.42
CA LEU A 225 4.00 -3.85 14.77
C LEU A 225 3.31 -2.94 15.80
N SER A 226 2.36 -2.10 15.35
CA SER A 226 1.50 -1.28 16.22
C SER A 226 0.34 -2.10 16.81
N ILE A 227 0.65 -3.23 17.44
CA ILE A 227 -0.31 -4.16 18.06
C ILE A 227 0.06 -4.38 19.54
N PRO A 228 -0.85 -4.90 20.37
CA PRO A 228 -0.58 -5.20 21.77
C PRO A 228 0.57 -6.20 21.95
N SER A 229 1.34 -5.98 23.01
CA SER A 229 2.49 -6.82 23.35
C SER A 229 2.05 -8.25 23.73
N GLY A 230 2.92 -9.23 23.49
CA GLY A 230 2.66 -10.62 23.87
C GLY A 230 3.26 -11.67 22.94
N GLU A 231 2.86 -12.91 23.18
CA GLU A 231 3.26 -14.07 22.38
C GLU A 231 2.37 -14.20 21.15
N TRP A 232 2.99 -14.10 19.97
CA TRP A 232 2.32 -14.18 18.69
C TRP A 232 2.87 -15.33 17.88
N ARG A 233 1.99 -16.05 17.20
CA ARG A 233 2.37 -17.07 16.21
C ARG A 233 2.22 -16.48 14.81
N PRO A 234 3.33 -16.24 14.10
CA PRO A 234 3.29 -15.79 12.72
C PRO A 234 2.74 -16.89 11.82
N THR A 235 1.77 -16.55 10.99
CA THR A 235 1.18 -17.42 9.99
C THR A 235 1.23 -16.71 8.65
N PHE A 236 2.04 -17.22 7.73
CA PHE A 236 2.05 -16.75 6.35
C PHE A 236 0.86 -17.34 5.61
N ILE A 237 0.16 -16.50 4.85
CA ILE A 237 -1.06 -16.86 4.13
C ILE A 237 -0.88 -16.50 2.66
N ILE A 238 -1.02 -17.50 1.81
CA ILE A 238 -1.00 -17.39 0.35
C ILE A 238 -2.44 -17.57 -0.12
N ARG A 239 -3.04 -16.51 -0.68
CA ARG A 239 -4.40 -16.55 -1.23
C ARG A 239 -4.37 -16.36 -2.73
N THR A 240 -5.02 -17.27 -3.44
CA THR A 240 -5.45 -17.09 -4.83
C THR A 240 -6.96 -17.29 -4.90
N PRO A 241 -7.63 -16.95 -6.02
CA PRO A 241 -9.05 -17.25 -6.17
C PRO A 241 -9.42 -18.75 -6.09
N MET A 242 -8.47 -19.68 -6.32
CA MET A 242 -8.75 -21.13 -6.28
C MET A 242 -8.30 -21.82 -5.00
N TYR A 243 -7.29 -21.30 -4.30
CA TYR A 243 -6.75 -21.95 -3.12
C TYR A 243 -6.23 -20.96 -2.07
N ASN A 244 -6.25 -21.40 -0.82
CA ASN A 244 -5.65 -20.70 0.32
C ASN A 244 -4.68 -21.66 1.01
N ARG A 245 -3.44 -21.22 1.25
CA ARG A 245 -2.44 -21.98 1.99
C ARG A 245 -1.93 -21.18 3.16
N GLU A 246 -1.82 -21.85 4.30
CA GLU A 246 -1.27 -21.28 5.52
C GLU A 246 0.00 -22.01 5.91
N GLN A 247 1.02 -21.25 6.30
CA GLN A 247 2.26 -21.75 6.86
C GLN A 247 2.43 -21.14 8.25
N ILE A 248 2.39 -22.00 9.26
CA ILE A 248 2.52 -21.62 10.66
C ILE A 248 4.00 -21.68 11.04
N ASN A 249 4.53 -20.57 11.54
CA ASN A 249 5.92 -20.45 11.98
C ASN A 249 6.02 -20.49 13.52
N GLU A 250 7.25 -20.52 14.02
CA GLU A 250 7.55 -20.49 15.46
C GLU A 250 7.05 -19.20 16.13
N THR A 251 6.65 -19.32 17.40
CA THR A 251 6.16 -18.18 18.19
C THR A 251 7.26 -17.13 18.40
N VAL A 252 6.88 -15.88 18.17
CA VAL A 252 7.68 -14.68 18.46
C VAL A 252 7.10 -13.95 19.67
N ILE A 253 7.95 -13.21 20.37
CA ILE A 253 7.58 -12.39 21.52
C ILE A 253 7.66 -10.92 21.08
N LEU A 254 6.49 -10.26 21.07
CA LEU A 254 6.39 -8.82 20.86
C LEU A 254 6.43 -8.11 22.21
N HIS A 255 7.52 -7.41 22.46
CA HIS A 255 7.68 -6.56 23.64
C HIS A 255 6.96 -5.22 23.46
N PRO A 256 6.60 -4.53 24.56
CA PRO A 256 6.17 -3.14 24.51
C PRO A 256 7.20 -2.23 23.83
N ASN A 257 6.80 -1.00 23.50
CA ASN A 257 7.75 -0.04 22.95
C ASN A 257 8.84 0.24 24.01
N PRO A 258 10.13 0.03 23.68
CA PRO A 258 11.23 0.17 24.62
C PRO A 258 11.69 1.62 24.81
N ILE A 259 11.08 2.59 24.12
CA ILE A 259 11.38 4.02 24.22
C ILE A 259 10.33 4.69 25.09
N PHE A 260 10.78 5.37 26.15
CA PHE A 260 9.93 6.11 27.07
C PHE A 260 10.11 7.62 26.86
N ILE A 261 9.00 8.35 26.83
CA ILE A 261 8.99 9.81 26.73
C ILE A 261 8.37 10.37 28.02
N ASN A 262 9.11 11.22 28.71
CA ASN A 262 8.63 12.01 29.84
C ASN A 262 8.73 13.49 29.49
N VAL A 263 7.65 14.24 29.69
CA VAL A 263 7.63 15.68 29.40
C VAL A 263 7.52 16.45 30.71
N ASN A 264 8.45 17.38 30.92
CA ASN A 264 8.37 18.38 31.96
C ASN A 264 7.94 19.72 31.33
N VAL A 265 6.70 20.10 31.61
CA VAL A 265 6.07 21.30 31.06
C VAL A 265 6.39 22.48 31.96
N ASP A 266 7.07 23.49 31.42
CA ASP A 266 7.17 24.79 32.09
C ASP A 266 5.80 25.48 32.18
N GLU A 267 5.32 25.69 33.40
CA GLU A 267 4.06 26.38 33.71
C GLU A 267 4.23 27.91 33.79
N THR A 268 5.45 28.40 33.93
CA THR A 268 5.73 29.84 34.07
C THR A 268 5.62 30.61 32.76
N ASN A 269 5.67 29.89 31.63
CA ASN A 269 5.67 30.45 30.28
C ASN A 269 6.91 31.31 30.00
N GLU A 270 7.99 31.10 30.75
CA GLU A 270 9.27 31.81 30.63
C GLU A 270 10.38 30.90 30.10
N ALA A 271 10.24 29.58 30.27
CA ALA A 271 11.24 28.58 29.86
C ALA A 271 10.70 27.62 28.80
N ASP A 272 11.64 26.98 28.11
CA ASP A 272 11.33 25.89 27.18
C ASP A 272 10.77 24.68 27.94
N HIS A 273 9.82 23.97 27.33
CA HIS A 273 9.44 22.64 27.78
C HIS A 273 10.60 21.67 27.58
N VAL A 274 10.75 20.73 28.51
CA VAL A 274 11.84 19.76 28.49
C VAL A 274 11.26 18.37 28.29
N ILE A 275 11.58 17.76 27.14
CA ILE A 275 11.23 16.37 26.85
C ILE A 275 12.45 15.51 27.14
N MET A 276 12.27 14.49 27.95
CA MET A 276 13.26 13.49 28.31
C MET A 276 12.90 12.16 27.64
N VAL A 277 13.81 11.64 26.83
CA VAL A 277 13.65 10.36 26.15
C VAL A 277 14.65 9.36 26.73
N ASP A 278 14.12 8.24 27.22
CA ASP A 278 14.86 7.16 27.86
C ASP A 278 14.49 5.81 27.23
N THR A 279 15.22 4.75 27.57
CA THR A 279 15.01 3.41 27.02
C THR A 279 15.02 2.33 28.09
N ASP A 280 14.34 1.21 27.85
CA ASP A 280 14.53 0.01 28.65
C ASP A 280 15.89 -0.63 28.35
N GLY A 281 16.86 -0.38 29.23
CA GLY A 281 18.24 -0.88 29.13
C GLY A 281 18.39 -2.40 29.07
N LYS A 282 17.35 -3.18 29.41
CA LYS A 282 17.35 -4.64 29.24
C LYS A 282 17.13 -5.06 27.78
N HIS A 283 16.52 -4.19 26.99
CA HIS A 283 16.07 -4.48 25.64
C HIS A 283 16.85 -3.70 24.59
N ILE A 284 17.15 -2.43 24.86
CA ILE A 284 17.86 -1.53 23.95
C ILE A 284 19.00 -0.84 24.68
N LYS A 285 20.14 -0.69 24.00
CA LYS A 285 21.30 0.03 24.54
C LYS A 285 21.13 1.52 24.31
N LEU A 286 21.08 2.30 25.39
CA LEU A 286 20.87 3.76 25.34
C LEU A 286 22.02 4.49 24.64
N ASP A 287 23.25 3.98 24.74
CA ASP A 287 24.44 4.52 24.07
C ASP A 287 24.38 4.43 22.53
N SER A 288 23.53 3.57 21.98
CA SER A 288 23.30 3.41 20.55
C SER A 288 22.08 4.17 20.03
N LEU A 289 21.31 4.81 20.92
CA LEU A 289 20.06 5.47 20.57
C LEU A 289 20.31 6.77 19.80
N LEU A 290 19.86 6.79 18.54
CA LEU A 290 19.70 7.99 17.73
C LEU A 290 18.21 8.28 17.57
N LEU A 291 17.86 9.57 17.59
CA LEU A 291 16.47 10.01 17.44
C LEU A 291 16.36 10.95 16.25
N ASP A 292 15.33 10.77 15.46
CA ASP A 292 14.94 11.70 14.41
C ASP A 292 13.42 11.91 14.43
N GLY A 293 12.96 13.12 14.17
CA GLY A 293 11.54 13.39 14.22
C GLY A 293 11.21 14.86 14.26
N LYS A 294 10.01 15.15 14.77
CA LYS A 294 9.47 16.50 14.81
C LYS A 294 8.53 16.73 15.96
N VAL A 295 8.51 17.97 16.43
CA VAL A 295 7.56 18.47 17.42
C VAL A 295 6.69 19.51 16.74
N THR A 296 5.38 19.27 16.73
CA THR A 296 4.39 20.22 16.22
C THR A 296 3.82 21.02 17.39
N HIS A 297 3.92 22.34 17.30
CA HIS A 297 3.43 23.33 18.25
C HIS A 297 1.92 23.54 18.13
N PRO A 298 1.26 24.12 19.15
CA PRO A 298 -0.17 24.43 19.11
C PRO A 298 -0.59 25.35 17.96
N ASN A 299 0.31 26.24 17.52
CA ASN A 299 0.08 27.16 16.41
C ASN A 299 0.24 26.51 15.02
N GLY A 300 0.65 25.23 14.97
CA GLY A 300 0.92 24.49 13.74
C GLY A 300 2.38 24.52 13.27
N ASP A 301 3.23 25.32 13.89
CA ASP A 301 4.67 25.34 13.59
C ASP A 301 5.30 23.99 13.95
N THR A 302 6.39 23.63 13.27
CA THR A 302 7.06 22.34 13.46
C THR A 302 8.55 22.54 13.63
N ASP A 303 9.09 22.03 14.73
CA ASP A 303 10.52 21.95 14.98
C ASP A 303 11.02 20.55 14.67
N ASN A 304 12.05 20.44 13.84
CA ASN A 304 12.73 19.17 13.60
C ASN A 304 13.63 18.84 14.79
N VAL A 305 13.63 17.58 15.19
CA VAL A 305 14.45 17.05 16.27
C VAL A 305 15.34 15.97 15.69
N THR A 306 16.65 16.16 15.79
CA THR A 306 17.63 15.14 15.42
C THR A 306 18.67 15.06 16.53
N MET A 307 18.91 13.85 17.04
CA MET A 307 19.91 13.57 18.06
C MET A 307 20.76 12.39 17.61
N THR A 308 22.04 12.65 17.41
CA THR A 308 23.01 11.65 16.93
C THR A 308 24.06 11.28 17.99
N GLU A 309 23.90 11.79 19.22
CA GLU A 309 24.85 11.57 20.31
C GLU A 309 24.76 10.15 20.85
N THR A 310 25.87 9.41 20.76
CA THR A 310 26.02 8.06 21.30
C THR A 310 26.61 8.12 22.71
N ASN A 311 25.75 8.24 23.71
CA ASN A 311 26.10 8.25 25.12
C ASN A 311 25.00 7.57 25.95
N ASP A 312 25.38 7.09 27.14
CA ASP A 312 24.48 6.41 28.08
C ASP A 312 23.67 7.40 28.95
N LEU A 313 23.42 8.60 28.42
CA LEU A 313 22.65 9.64 29.11
C LEU A 313 21.27 9.76 28.49
N VAL A 314 20.29 10.08 29.35
CA VAL A 314 18.92 10.41 28.93
C VAL A 314 18.97 11.55 27.91
N LYS A 315 18.27 11.35 26.80
CA LYS A 315 18.22 12.33 25.71
C LYS A 315 17.27 13.46 26.09
N VAL A 316 17.73 14.71 25.99
CA VAL A 316 16.94 15.88 26.39
C VAL A 316 16.67 16.76 25.16
N ILE A 317 15.39 16.98 24.88
CA ILE A 317 14.92 17.86 23.79
C ILE A 317 14.24 19.07 24.42
N LYS A 318 14.73 20.27 24.09
CA LYS A 318 14.10 21.53 24.52
C LYS A 318 13.14 22.00 23.44
N VAL A 319 11.91 22.30 23.85
CA VAL A 319 10.84 22.77 22.96
C VAL A 319 10.40 24.14 23.43
N LYS A 320 10.46 25.12 22.52
CA LYS A 320 10.07 26.49 22.84
C LYS A 320 8.61 26.57 23.26
N ASN A 321 8.35 27.28 24.36
CA ASN A 321 7.00 27.53 24.82
C ASN A 321 6.39 28.73 24.08
N ASN A 322 5.94 28.49 22.85
CA ASN A 322 5.48 29.55 21.92
C ASN A 322 3.95 29.68 21.87
N GLY A 323 3.21 28.90 22.64
CA GLY A 323 1.76 28.94 22.62
C GLY A 323 1.08 27.97 23.57
N PHE A 324 -0.21 28.26 23.79
CA PHE A 324 -1.10 27.43 24.58
C PHE A 324 -1.89 26.48 23.68
N GLY A 325 -1.91 25.19 24.04
CA GLY A 325 -2.67 24.16 23.36
C GLY A 325 -1.93 22.83 23.30
N ILE A 326 -2.18 22.04 22.25
CA ILE A 326 -1.66 20.67 22.13
C ILE A 326 -0.34 20.66 21.38
N TYR A 327 0.70 20.17 22.02
CA TYR A 327 1.96 19.79 21.37
C TYR A 327 1.90 18.33 20.95
N ARG A 328 2.46 18.01 19.77
CA ARG A 328 2.54 16.63 19.26
C ARG A 328 3.98 16.26 18.95
N ILE A 329 4.44 15.16 19.51
CA ILE A 329 5.79 14.65 19.36
C ILE A 329 5.74 13.38 18.52
N LYS A 330 6.46 13.39 17.39
CA LYS A 330 6.65 12.21 16.53
C LYS A 330 8.14 11.92 16.40
N LEU A 331 8.56 10.77 16.91
CA LEU A 331 9.96 10.36 16.90
C LEU A 331 10.11 8.99 16.24
N THR A 332 11.20 8.84 15.51
CA THR A 332 11.75 7.58 15.03
C THR A 332 13.06 7.36 15.77
N ALA A 333 13.18 6.21 16.43
CA ALA A 333 14.38 5.80 17.13
C ALA A 333 15.15 4.79 16.28
N PHE A 334 16.46 4.99 16.18
CA PHE A 334 17.40 4.03 15.63
C PHE A 334 18.28 3.56 16.77
N ALA A 335 18.33 2.27 17.03
CA ALA A 335 19.08 1.74 18.16
C ALA A 335 19.55 0.31 17.91
N THR A 336 20.40 -0.18 18.81
CA THR A 336 20.84 -1.57 18.86
C THR A 336 20.21 -2.27 20.07
N THR A 337 19.64 -3.45 19.84
CA THR A 337 19.09 -4.28 20.92
C THR A 337 20.20 -4.78 21.84
N ALA A 338 19.83 -5.26 23.03
CA ALA A 338 20.76 -5.93 23.94
C ALA A 338 21.51 -7.09 23.25
N ASP A 339 20.83 -7.80 22.35
CA ASP A 339 21.36 -8.92 21.56
C ASP A 339 22.26 -8.49 20.38
N GLY A 340 22.44 -7.18 20.14
CA GLY A 340 23.30 -6.65 19.08
C GLY A 340 22.63 -6.47 17.71
N ARG A 341 21.29 -6.58 17.63
CA ARG A 341 20.53 -6.39 16.40
C ARG A 341 20.17 -4.91 16.22
N GLU A 342 20.38 -4.36 15.03
CA GLU A 342 19.94 -3.00 14.72
C GLU A 342 18.41 -2.96 14.52
N VAL A 343 17.78 -1.93 15.07
CA VAL A 343 16.32 -1.74 15.04
C VAL A 343 15.96 -0.30 14.71
N ILE A 344 14.89 -0.15 13.94
CA ILE A 344 14.22 1.12 13.68
C ILE A 344 12.85 1.04 14.32
N ILE A 345 12.53 1.97 15.21
CA ILE A 345 11.29 1.96 15.99
C ILE A 345 10.57 3.28 15.76
N ASN A 346 9.35 3.20 15.24
CA ASN A 346 8.42 4.31 15.23
C ASN A 346 7.82 4.46 16.64
N VAL A 347 8.17 5.54 17.33
CA VAL A 347 7.72 5.77 18.70
C VAL A 347 6.27 6.27 18.68
N PRO A 348 5.37 5.74 19.53
CA PRO A 348 4.00 6.21 19.63
C PRO A 348 3.91 7.73 19.79
N GLU A 349 2.98 8.36 19.07
CA GLU A 349 2.78 9.82 19.13
C GLU A 349 2.45 10.23 20.57
N HIS A 350 3.31 11.07 21.15
CA HIS A 350 3.10 11.61 22.48
C HIS A 350 2.53 13.03 22.38
N THR A 351 1.53 13.35 23.18
CA THR A 351 0.92 14.68 23.20
C THR A 351 0.84 15.20 24.62
N PHE A 352 1.04 16.51 24.78
CA PHE A 352 0.85 17.21 26.04
C PHE A 352 0.16 18.54 25.78
N VAL A 353 -0.50 19.07 26.81
CA VAL A 353 -1.34 20.27 26.71
C VAL A 353 -0.78 21.36 27.62
N THR A 354 -0.68 22.57 27.09
CA THR A 354 -0.40 23.79 27.85
C THR A 354 -1.64 24.67 27.87
N ILE A 355 -1.90 25.30 29.01
CA ILE A 355 -3.02 26.22 29.19
C ILE A 355 -2.50 27.62 29.51
N ALA A 356 -3.21 28.64 29.04
CA ALA A 356 -2.90 30.01 29.40
C ALA A 356 -3.05 30.19 30.92
N PRO A 357 -2.10 30.89 31.58
CA PRO A 357 -2.30 31.30 32.96
C PRO A 357 -3.64 32.04 33.11
N PRO A 358 -4.38 31.84 34.21
CA PRO A 358 -5.61 32.59 34.44
C PRO A 358 -5.32 34.08 34.42
N GLU A 359 -6.18 34.86 33.74
CA GLU A 359 -6.07 36.31 33.72
C GLU A 359 -6.08 36.83 35.17
N PRO A 360 -5.14 37.72 35.56
CA PRO A 360 -5.10 38.23 36.92
C PRO A 360 -6.44 38.86 37.27
N GLU A 361 -6.96 38.54 38.46
CA GLU A 361 -8.23 39.13 38.92
C GLU A 361 -8.14 40.66 38.82
N PRO A 362 -9.19 41.33 38.30
CA PRO A 362 -9.17 42.77 38.16
C PRO A 362 -8.91 43.39 39.53
N ILE A 363 -7.81 44.14 39.66
CA ILE A 363 -7.48 44.87 40.87
C ILE A 363 -8.69 45.76 41.18
N PRO A 364 -9.28 45.71 42.39
CA PRO A 364 -10.38 46.58 42.75
C PRO A 364 -9.91 48.03 42.57
N ILE A 365 -10.51 48.73 41.60
CA ILE A 365 -10.31 50.17 41.47
C ILE A 365 -10.83 50.76 42.79
N PRO A 366 -10.02 51.50 43.58
CA PRO A 366 -10.54 52.13 44.78
C PRO A 366 -11.64 53.10 44.35
N THR A 367 -12.86 52.84 44.81
CA THR A 367 -14.00 53.75 44.68
C THR A 367 -13.62 55.09 45.30
N LEU A 368 -13.23 56.06 44.46
CA LEU A 368 -13.11 57.44 44.90
C LEU A 368 -14.52 57.94 45.20
N GLU A 369 -14.84 58.12 46.48
CA GLU A 369 -16.06 58.76 46.92
C GLU A 369 -16.15 60.17 46.29
N PRO A 370 -17.24 60.54 45.62
CA PRO A 370 -17.38 61.87 45.05
C PRO A 370 -17.65 62.88 46.17
N SER A 371 -16.65 63.70 46.51
CA SER A 371 -16.87 64.93 47.27
C SER A 371 -17.57 65.94 46.36
N VAL A 372 -18.84 66.21 46.68
CA VAL A 372 -19.68 67.22 46.03
C VAL A 372 -19.06 68.60 46.25
N ASN A 373 -18.76 69.34 45.18
CA ASN A 373 -18.89 70.78 45.22
C ASN A 373 -19.27 71.35 43.84
N ASN A 374 -20.35 72.12 43.84
CA ASN A 374 -20.95 72.73 42.66
C ASN A 374 -20.16 73.98 42.27
N THR A 375 -19.85 74.17 40.98
CA THR A 375 -19.85 75.50 40.32
C THR A 375 -19.82 75.34 38.80
N SER A 376 -20.86 75.92 38.18
CA SER A 376 -20.99 76.51 36.85
C SER A 376 -20.70 75.72 35.56
N LEU A 377 -21.75 75.70 34.75
CA LEU A 377 -21.85 75.26 33.36
C LEU A 377 -21.21 76.29 32.41
N GLU A 378 -20.32 75.84 31.53
CA GLU A 378 -20.22 76.31 30.14
C GLU A 378 -20.02 75.10 29.20
N PRO A 379 -20.64 75.08 28.01
CA PRO A 379 -20.68 73.90 27.14
C PRO A 379 -19.46 73.85 26.20
N VAL A 380 -18.74 72.73 26.21
CA VAL A 380 -17.72 72.38 25.21
C VAL A 380 -18.31 71.29 24.30
N PRO A 381 -18.17 71.38 22.96
CA PRO A 381 -19.05 70.71 22.00
C PRO A 381 -18.93 69.17 22.02
N ARG A 382 -20.06 68.49 21.81
CA ARG A 382 -20.11 67.06 21.50
C ARG A 382 -19.33 66.80 20.22
N ILE A 383 -18.22 66.08 20.32
CA ILE A 383 -17.73 65.28 19.21
C ILE A 383 -18.72 64.13 19.07
N ALA A 384 -19.50 64.14 17.99
CA ALA A 384 -20.27 63.00 17.57
C ALA A 384 -19.29 61.92 17.07
N MET A 385 -18.94 60.96 17.93
CA MET A 385 -18.52 59.66 17.45
C MET A 385 -19.78 58.90 17.04
N THR A 386 -19.93 58.75 15.74
CA THR A 386 -20.83 57.79 15.10
C THR A 386 -20.57 56.40 15.69
N PRO A 387 -21.59 55.66 16.16
CA PRO A 387 -21.40 54.25 16.46
C PRO A 387 -21.16 53.52 15.14
N GLU A 388 -19.96 52.99 14.99
CA GLU A 388 -19.65 51.97 13.99
C GLU A 388 -20.48 50.75 14.33
N LYS A 389 -21.54 50.55 13.54
CA LYS A 389 -22.46 49.44 13.64
C LYS A 389 -21.85 48.31 12.82
N ASP A 390 -21.13 47.40 13.47
CA ASP A 390 -20.91 46.05 12.95
C ASP A 390 -20.47 45.13 14.11
N THR A 391 -21.43 44.73 14.93
CA THR A 391 -21.30 43.54 15.77
C THR A 391 -22.48 42.63 15.49
N TRP A 392 -22.19 41.45 14.99
CA TRP A 392 -23.18 40.39 14.80
C TRP A 392 -23.77 40.06 16.17
N THR A 393 -25.10 40.12 16.29
CA THR A 393 -25.74 39.72 17.54
C THR A 393 -25.71 38.20 17.67
N ALA A 394 -25.77 37.68 18.90
CA ALA A 394 -25.77 36.24 19.15
C ALA A 394 -26.86 35.49 18.35
N THR A 395 -27.98 36.16 18.07
CA THR A 395 -29.08 35.67 17.23
C THR A 395 -28.69 35.47 15.76
N ASP A 396 -27.85 36.34 15.22
CA ASP A 396 -27.38 36.28 13.82
C ASP A 396 -26.38 35.12 13.63
N THR A 397 -25.55 34.86 14.63
CA THR A 397 -24.57 33.76 14.61
C THR A 397 -25.27 32.40 14.65
N VAL A 398 -26.31 32.25 15.48
CA VAL A 398 -27.10 30.99 15.56
C VAL A 398 -27.87 30.76 14.27
N SER A 399 -28.48 31.80 13.69
CA SER A 399 -29.18 31.70 12.40
C SER A 399 -28.24 31.27 11.27
N PHE A 400 -27.01 31.80 11.25
CA PHE A 400 -25.99 31.45 10.27
C PHE A 400 -25.54 29.98 10.38
N ILE A 401 -25.34 29.47 11.60
CA ILE A 401 -25.00 28.06 11.83
C ILE A 401 -26.12 27.12 11.38
N ILE A 402 -27.39 27.49 11.66
CA ILE A 402 -28.55 26.71 11.21
C ILE A 402 -28.62 26.71 9.67
N ALA A 403 -28.38 27.84 9.02
CA ALA A 403 -28.37 27.94 7.56
C ALA A 403 -27.27 27.07 6.92
N ILE A 404 -26.06 27.05 7.50
CA ILE A 404 -24.96 26.20 7.01
C ILE A 404 -25.30 24.72 7.15
N ASN A 405 -25.82 24.29 8.29
CA ASN A 405 -26.18 22.89 8.50
C ASN A 405 -27.32 22.45 7.58
N LEU A 406 -28.32 23.32 7.33
CA LEU A 406 -29.38 23.04 6.37
C LEU A 406 -28.83 22.91 4.94
N PHE A 407 -27.87 23.77 4.58
CA PHE A 407 -27.19 23.71 3.28
C PHE A 407 -26.42 22.39 3.13
N ILE A 408 -25.65 21.98 4.13
CA ILE A 408 -24.91 20.71 4.10
C ILE A 408 -25.86 19.51 3.98
N LEU A 409 -27.01 19.54 4.67
CA LEU A 409 -27.99 18.46 4.60
C LEU A 409 -28.63 18.34 3.21
N VAL A 410 -29.00 19.46 2.59
CA VAL A 410 -29.61 19.49 1.26
C VAL A 410 -28.59 19.08 0.20
N PHE A 411 -27.42 19.70 0.17
CA PHE A 411 -26.41 19.43 -0.86
C PHE A 411 -25.71 18.08 -0.65
N GLY A 412 -25.47 17.68 0.60
CA GLY A 412 -24.97 16.35 0.94
C GLY A 412 -25.96 15.26 0.56
N GLY A 413 -27.25 15.46 0.83
CA GLY A 413 -28.32 14.55 0.41
C GLY A 413 -28.42 14.40 -1.11
N ILE A 414 -28.30 15.51 -1.86
CA ILE A 414 -28.26 15.49 -3.33
C ILE A 414 -27.02 14.75 -3.84
N GLY A 415 -25.85 14.96 -3.22
CA GLY A 415 -24.61 14.26 -3.56
C GLY A 415 -24.74 12.75 -3.37
N ILE A 416 -25.26 12.31 -2.23
CA ILE A 416 -25.49 10.89 -1.94
C ILE A 416 -26.51 10.29 -2.92
N PHE A 417 -27.60 11.01 -3.20
CA PHE A 417 -28.60 10.57 -4.18
C PHE A 417 -28.00 10.37 -5.58
N LEU A 418 -27.16 11.30 -6.04
CA LEU A 418 -26.51 11.20 -7.35
C LEU A 418 -25.52 10.03 -7.41
N VAL A 419 -24.77 9.76 -6.33
CA VAL A 419 -23.83 8.64 -6.25
C VAL A 419 -24.57 7.30 -6.23
N LEU A 420 -25.62 7.18 -5.40
CA LEU A 420 -26.44 5.95 -5.33
C LEU A 420 -27.18 5.69 -6.64
N ASN A 421 -27.67 6.74 -7.31
CA ASN A 421 -28.36 6.58 -8.58
C ASN A 421 -27.40 6.20 -9.72
N LYS A 422 -26.19 6.77 -9.77
CA LYS A 422 -25.13 6.38 -10.72
C LYS A 422 -24.72 4.92 -10.55
N ARG A 423 -24.73 4.40 -9.32
CA ARG A 423 -24.46 2.98 -9.03
C ARG A 423 -25.60 2.06 -9.46
N LYS A 424 -26.85 2.52 -9.45
CA LYS A 424 -28.03 1.70 -9.79
C LYS A 424 -28.43 1.75 -11.27
N TYR A 425 -28.16 2.86 -11.97
CA TYR A 425 -28.48 3.04 -13.40
C TYR A 425 -27.34 3.78 -14.14
N PRO A 426 -26.30 3.07 -14.59
CA PRO A 426 -25.07 3.67 -15.13
C PRO A 426 -25.24 4.39 -16.49
N ASN A 427 -26.29 4.08 -17.26
CA ASN A 427 -26.54 4.64 -18.59
C ASN A 427 -27.64 5.73 -18.63
N ASP A 428 -28.18 6.15 -17.48
CA ASP A 428 -29.27 7.12 -17.44
C ASP A 428 -28.72 8.53 -17.14
N HIS A 429 -28.69 9.41 -18.15
CA HIS A 429 -28.12 10.75 -18.04
C HIS A 429 -29.06 11.72 -17.30
N VAL A 430 -29.24 11.54 -16.00
CA VAL A 430 -30.05 12.42 -15.14
C VAL A 430 -29.55 13.87 -15.18
N MET A 431 -28.25 14.09 -15.39
CA MET A 431 -27.65 15.43 -15.56
C MET A 431 -28.17 16.18 -16.80
N LEU A 432 -28.56 15.47 -17.86
CA LEU A 432 -29.15 16.08 -19.07
C LEU A 432 -30.63 16.45 -18.83
N ARG A 433 -31.38 15.62 -18.10
CA ARG A 433 -32.77 15.93 -17.71
C ARG A 433 -32.86 17.07 -16.70
N SER A 434 -31.97 17.13 -15.72
CA SER A 434 -31.94 18.23 -14.74
C SER A 434 -31.50 19.55 -15.39
N LYS A 435 -30.56 19.53 -16.34
CA LYS A 435 -30.24 20.70 -17.16
C LYS A 435 -31.45 21.16 -17.99
N LEU A 436 -32.16 20.25 -18.67
CA LEU A 436 -33.37 20.61 -19.43
C LEU A 436 -34.48 21.19 -18.53
N ALA A 437 -34.69 20.61 -17.35
CA ALA A 437 -35.66 21.08 -16.37
C ALA A 437 -35.28 22.46 -15.80
N TYR A 438 -33.99 22.72 -15.55
CA TYR A 438 -33.50 24.02 -15.10
C TYR A 438 -33.66 25.09 -16.18
N PHE A 439 -33.31 24.77 -17.43
CA PHE A 439 -33.50 25.69 -18.55
C PHE A 439 -34.98 26.02 -18.79
N THR A 440 -35.87 25.03 -18.74
CA THR A 440 -37.33 25.26 -18.89
C THR A 440 -37.93 26.06 -17.72
N LEU A 441 -37.41 25.90 -16.50
CA LEU A 441 -37.82 26.69 -15.34
C LEU A 441 -37.34 28.15 -15.44
N MET A 442 -36.10 28.37 -15.88
CA MET A 442 -35.55 29.71 -16.10
C MET A 442 -36.28 30.43 -17.24
N ASP A 443 -36.68 29.72 -18.30
CA ASP A 443 -37.46 30.31 -19.39
C ASP A 443 -38.88 30.69 -18.94
N LYS A 444 -39.52 29.89 -18.07
CA LYS A 444 -40.80 30.25 -17.44
C LYS A 444 -40.68 31.47 -16.52
N LEU A 445 -39.62 31.56 -15.72
CA LEU A 445 -39.37 32.72 -14.83
C LEU A 445 -39.11 34.00 -15.63
N LYS A 446 -38.39 33.90 -16.75
CA LYS A 446 -38.12 35.03 -17.65
C LYS A 446 -39.38 35.51 -18.37
N ASN A 447 -40.26 34.60 -18.76
CA ASN A 447 -41.57 34.93 -19.33
C ASN A 447 -42.53 35.54 -18.30
N PHE A 448 -42.46 35.11 -17.04
CA PHE A 448 -43.25 35.69 -15.94
C PHE A 448 -42.79 37.10 -15.57
N SER A 449 -41.48 37.37 -15.62
CA SER A 449 -40.91 38.72 -15.48
C SER A 449 -41.36 39.64 -16.62
N ARG A 450 -41.40 39.15 -17.86
CA ARG A 450 -41.88 39.92 -19.02
C ARG A 450 -43.39 40.20 -18.99
N SER A 451 -44.22 39.27 -18.50
CA SER A 451 -45.65 39.52 -18.37
C SER A 451 -45.96 40.54 -17.28
N LYS A 452 -45.18 40.57 -16.20
CA LYS A 452 -45.32 41.54 -15.12
C LYS A 452 -44.94 42.96 -15.55
N MET A 453 -43.87 43.12 -16.35
CA MET A 453 -43.52 44.43 -16.94
C MET A 453 -44.54 44.92 -17.99
N LYS A 454 -45.34 44.03 -18.58
CA LYS A 454 -46.37 44.41 -19.57
C LYS A 454 -47.69 44.81 -18.90
N SER A 455 -48.00 44.30 -17.70
CA SER A 455 -49.18 44.73 -16.94
C SER A 455 -48.96 46.05 -16.21
N GLU A 456 -47.72 46.42 -15.90
CA GLU A 456 -47.35 47.71 -15.28
C GLU A 456 -47.22 48.88 -16.28
N ALA A 457 -47.36 48.62 -17.59
CA ALA A 457 -47.27 49.62 -18.66
C ALA A 457 -48.62 49.97 -19.32
N ASP A 458 -49.69 49.23 -18.98
CA ASP A 458 -51.06 49.42 -19.48
C ASP A 458 -52.03 49.90 -18.36
N GLU A 459 -51.50 50.36 -17.22
CA GLU A 459 -52.21 51.08 -16.14
C GLU A 459 -51.62 52.49 -16.02
#